data_AF-A0A6I9NMM4-F1
#
_entry.id   AF-A0A6I9NMM4-F1
#
_cell.length_a   1.000
_cell.length_b   1.000
_cell.length_c   1.000
_cell.angle_alpha   90.00
_cell.angle_beta   90.00
_cell.angle_gamma   90.00
#
_symmetry.space_group_name_H-M   'P 1'
#
loop_
_entity.id
_entity.type
_entity.pdbx_description
1 polymer ?
#
loop_
_entity_poly.entity_id
_entity_poly.type
_entity_poly.pdbx_seq_one_letter_code
_entity_poly.pdbx_strand_id
1 'polypeptide(L)'
;MELAVAPLCRRVSDLGKPYRMLRSFRPLLFQSSELISSSLAVGELFPCSTLLHFFFTRAPPELKSPHQRAEWSVARYSQWLDDHPSERDRLSLIRGALEAYVQAVRARQGKEFAPIYPIMLQLLQRGSSV
;
A
#
# COMPACT_ATOMS: atom_id res chain seq x y z
N MET A 1 -3.62 19.95 -9.75
CA MET A 1 -2.67 19.51 -8.69
C MET A 1 -1.24 19.89 -9.06
N GLU A 2 -0.72 19.55 -10.24
CA GLU A 2 0.64 19.97 -10.67
C GLU A 2 0.80 21.49 -10.88
N LEU A 3 -0.25 22.19 -11.34
CA LEU A 3 -0.24 23.66 -11.48
C LEU A 3 -0.07 24.41 -10.15
N ALA A 4 -0.44 23.79 -9.02
CA ALA A 4 -0.33 24.43 -7.70
C ALA A 4 1.10 24.43 -7.14
N VAL A 5 1.95 23.52 -7.62
CA VAL A 5 3.38 23.44 -7.23
C VAL A 5 4.29 24.16 -8.22
N ALA A 6 3.78 24.61 -9.37
CA ALA A 6 4.53 25.38 -10.36
C ALA A 6 5.24 26.63 -9.81
N PRO A 7 4.71 27.36 -8.81
CA PRO A 7 5.43 28.49 -8.20
C PRO A 7 6.64 28.08 -7.35
N LEU A 8 6.68 26.82 -6.88
CA LEU A 8 7.69 26.33 -5.93
C LEU A 8 8.89 25.66 -6.62
N CYS A 9 8.81 25.40 -7.93
CA CYS A 9 9.87 24.72 -8.67
C CYS A 9 9.86 25.12 -10.16
N ARG A 10 11.06 25.32 -10.75
CA ARG A 10 11.22 25.75 -12.15
C ARG A 10 10.69 24.72 -13.14
N ARG A 11 10.86 23.43 -12.86
CA ARG A 11 10.24 22.31 -13.57
C ARG A 11 9.67 21.33 -12.55
N VAL A 12 8.50 20.76 -12.83
CA VAL A 12 7.85 19.79 -11.93
C VAL A 12 8.72 18.53 -11.72
N SER A 13 9.57 18.19 -12.69
CA SER A 13 10.60 17.14 -12.56
C SER A 13 11.61 17.39 -11.44
N ASP A 14 11.81 18.65 -11.03
CA ASP A 14 12.76 19.04 -10.00
C ASP A 14 12.26 18.62 -8.59
N LEU A 15 10.98 18.24 -8.45
CA LEU A 15 10.40 17.65 -7.23
C LEU A 15 10.91 16.22 -6.94
N GLY A 16 11.75 15.65 -7.80
CA GLY A 16 12.53 14.44 -7.51
C GLY A 16 11.72 13.15 -7.38
N LYS A 17 12.17 12.27 -6.47
CA LYS A 17 11.62 10.91 -6.29
C LYS A 17 10.11 10.89 -5.96
N PRO A 18 9.59 11.72 -5.02
CA PRO A 18 8.16 11.72 -4.70
C PRO A 18 7.27 12.05 -5.89
N TYR A 19 7.66 13.03 -6.71
CA TYR A 19 6.90 13.40 -7.90
C TYR A 19 6.92 12.31 -8.98
N ARG A 20 8.09 11.71 -9.24
CA ARG A 20 8.19 10.57 -10.18
C ARG A 20 7.30 9.41 -9.74
N MET A 21 7.26 9.13 -8.44
CA MET A 21 6.39 8.11 -7.87
C MET A 21 4.92 8.44 -8.12
N LEU A 22 4.48 9.66 -7.80
CA LEU A 22 3.08 10.07 -7.98
C LEU A 22 2.64 10.00 -9.46
N ARG A 23 3.51 10.44 -10.39
CA ARG A 23 3.23 10.39 -11.82
C ARG A 23 3.10 8.96 -12.33
N SER A 24 4.02 8.07 -11.93
CA SER A 24 4.00 6.68 -12.35
C SER A 24 2.89 5.87 -11.68
N PHE A 25 2.41 6.31 -10.51
CA PHE A 25 1.29 5.68 -9.81
C PHE A 25 -0.06 5.98 -10.45
N ARG A 26 -0.24 7.18 -11.01
CA ARG A 26 -1.49 7.62 -11.66
C ARG A 26 -2.10 6.61 -12.65
N PRO A 27 -1.37 6.01 -13.61
CA PRO A 27 -1.94 5.03 -14.52
C PRO A 27 -2.41 3.75 -13.81
N LEU A 28 -1.82 3.39 -12.65
CA LEU A 28 -2.16 2.18 -11.90
C LEU A 28 -3.52 2.28 -11.19
N LEU A 29 -4.00 3.50 -10.90
CA LEU A 29 -5.27 3.73 -10.21
C LEU A 29 -6.45 2.99 -10.85
N PHE A 30 -6.43 2.89 -12.18
CA PHE A 30 -7.52 2.35 -13.00
C PHE A 30 -7.24 0.93 -13.53
N GLN A 31 -6.10 0.33 -13.18
CA GLN A 31 -5.72 -1.02 -13.60
C GLN A 31 -6.25 -2.09 -12.63
N SER A 32 -6.37 -3.33 -13.09
CA SER A 32 -6.73 -4.45 -12.20
C SER A 32 -5.62 -4.72 -11.19
N SER A 33 -5.96 -5.31 -10.04
CA SER A 33 -4.97 -5.56 -8.97
C SER A 33 -3.90 -6.56 -9.39
N GLU A 34 -4.27 -7.51 -10.26
CA GLU A 34 -3.39 -8.51 -10.87
C GLU A 34 -2.36 -7.81 -11.76
N LEU A 35 -2.80 -6.97 -12.71
CA LEU A 35 -1.92 -6.23 -13.62
C LEU A 35 -0.95 -5.30 -12.88
N ILE A 36 -1.42 -4.67 -11.81
CA ILE A 36 -0.57 -3.82 -10.96
C ILE A 36 0.50 -4.66 -10.28
N SER A 37 0.13 -5.80 -9.70
CA SER A 37 1.05 -6.66 -8.95
C SER A 37 2.14 -7.31 -9.84
N SER A 38 1.82 -7.56 -11.11
CA SER A 38 2.76 -8.13 -12.09
C SER A 38 3.73 -7.11 -12.70
N SER A 39 3.55 -5.81 -12.42
CA SER A 39 4.41 -4.78 -13.00
C SER A 39 5.85 -4.88 -12.46
N LEU A 40 6.83 -4.77 -13.35
CA LEU A 40 8.25 -4.73 -12.98
C LEU A 40 8.60 -3.48 -12.15
N ALA A 41 7.80 -2.41 -12.27
CA ALA A 41 8.00 -1.18 -11.50
C ALA A 41 7.74 -1.36 -9.98
N VAL A 42 7.06 -2.44 -9.59
CA VAL A 42 6.80 -2.76 -8.19
C VAL A 42 8.08 -3.25 -7.50
N GLY A 43 8.45 -2.67 -6.37
CA GLY A 43 9.69 -2.96 -5.65
C GLY A 43 10.89 -2.13 -6.13
N GLU A 44 10.93 -1.74 -7.41
CA GLU A 44 12.00 -0.87 -7.93
C GLU A 44 11.62 0.61 -7.89
N LEU A 45 10.49 0.97 -8.50
CA LEU A 45 10.02 2.36 -8.58
C LEU A 45 9.08 2.71 -7.42
N PHE A 46 8.31 1.71 -6.95
CA PHE A 46 7.37 1.85 -5.85
C PHE A 46 7.71 0.88 -4.71
N PRO A 47 7.76 1.36 -3.46
CA PRO A 47 7.77 0.47 -2.31
C PRO A 47 6.54 -0.45 -2.36
N CYS A 48 6.75 -1.76 -2.15
CA CYS A 48 5.66 -2.74 -2.06
C CYS A 48 4.63 -2.34 -1.01
N SER A 49 5.10 -1.75 0.09
CA SER A 49 4.26 -1.14 1.13
C SER A 49 3.27 -0.13 0.56
N THR A 50 3.66 0.73 -0.38
CA THR A 50 2.76 1.76 -0.96
C THR A 50 1.60 1.13 -1.73
N LEU A 51 1.87 0.09 -2.51
CA LEU A 51 0.85 -0.64 -3.25
C LEU A 51 -0.07 -1.47 -2.35
N LEU A 52 0.47 -2.03 -1.27
CA LEU A 52 -0.34 -2.72 -0.26
C LEU A 52 -1.34 -1.76 0.39
N HIS A 53 -0.93 -0.54 0.75
CA HIS A 53 -1.87 0.48 1.25
C HIS A 53 -2.97 0.79 0.23
N PHE A 54 -2.61 0.90 -1.04
CA PHE A 54 -3.60 1.10 -2.10
C PHE A 54 -4.57 -0.07 -2.22
N PHE A 55 -4.12 -1.32 -2.12
CA PHE A 55 -4.99 -2.48 -2.20
C PHE A 55 -6.00 -2.59 -1.05
N PHE A 56 -5.72 -2.01 0.13
CA PHE A 56 -6.75 -1.87 1.17
C PHE A 56 -7.93 -1.00 0.74
N THR A 57 -7.77 -0.09 -0.22
CA THR A 57 -8.90 0.69 -0.78
C THR A 57 -9.83 -0.15 -1.67
N ARG A 58 -9.34 -1.30 -2.15
CA ARG A 58 -10.07 -2.29 -2.97
C ARG A 58 -10.50 -3.51 -2.15
N ALA A 59 -10.11 -3.55 -0.88
CA ALA A 59 -10.41 -4.66 0.01
C ALA A 59 -11.83 -4.57 0.55
N PRO A 60 -12.46 -5.71 0.87
CA PRO A 60 -13.74 -5.70 1.56
C PRO A 60 -13.57 -5.22 3.01
N PRO A 61 -14.64 -4.71 3.65
CA PRO A 61 -14.55 -4.04 4.95
C PRO A 61 -14.05 -4.93 6.10
N GLU A 62 -14.14 -6.26 5.98
CA GLU A 62 -13.62 -7.19 6.98
C GLU A 62 -12.09 -7.28 6.96
N LEU A 63 -11.47 -7.00 5.82
CA LEU A 63 -10.02 -6.87 5.68
C LEU A 63 -9.60 -5.45 6.10
N LYS A 64 -9.60 -5.23 7.42
CA LYS A 64 -9.23 -3.94 8.02
C LYS A 64 -7.81 -3.53 7.63
N SER A 65 -7.66 -2.28 7.22
CA SER A 65 -6.34 -1.66 6.97
C SER A 65 -5.51 -1.52 8.25
N PRO A 66 -4.19 -1.27 8.16
CA PRO A 66 -3.33 -1.33 9.33
C PRO A 66 -3.71 -0.35 10.43
N HIS A 67 -4.11 0.88 10.08
CA HIS A 67 -4.58 1.86 11.07
C HIS A 67 -5.91 1.43 11.73
N GLN A 68 -6.83 0.83 10.97
CA GLN A 68 -8.09 0.33 11.51
C GLN A 68 -7.85 -0.85 12.47
N ARG A 69 -6.89 -1.72 12.14
CA ARG A 69 -6.52 -2.85 13.02
C ARG A 69 -5.81 -2.37 14.28
N ALA A 70 -4.96 -1.34 14.17
CA ALA A 70 -4.25 -0.75 15.31
C ALA A 70 -5.09 0.25 16.12
N GLU A 71 -6.33 0.52 15.70
CA GLU A 71 -7.22 1.52 16.30
C GLU A 71 -6.59 2.93 16.32
N TRP A 72 -5.86 3.26 15.26
CA TRP A 72 -5.26 4.57 15.08
C TRP A 72 -6.13 5.45 14.21
N SER A 73 -6.17 6.75 14.56
CA SER A 73 -6.67 7.76 13.64
C SER A 73 -5.78 7.81 12.40
N VAL A 74 -6.35 8.29 11.28
CA VAL A 74 -5.59 8.49 10.03
C VAL A 74 -4.41 9.44 10.25
N ALA A 75 -4.60 10.49 11.07
CA ALA A 75 -3.53 11.43 11.40
C ALA A 75 -2.37 10.76 12.16
N ARG A 76 -2.67 9.95 13.19
CA ARG A 76 -1.66 9.18 13.92
C ARG A 76 -0.93 8.21 12.99
N TYR A 77 -1.66 7.57 12.09
CA TYR A 77 -1.07 6.65 11.14
C TYR A 77 -0.16 7.33 10.13
N SER A 78 -0.57 8.50 9.61
CA SER A 78 0.27 9.32 8.74
C SER A 78 1.57 9.70 9.44
N GLN A 79 1.49 10.20 10.68
CA GLN A 79 2.67 10.53 11.47
C GLN A 79 3.57 9.30 11.69
N TRP A 80 2.98 8.15 12.01
CA TRP A 80 3.74 6.91 12.16
C TRP A 80 4.48 6.53 10.88
N LEU A 81 3.87 6.68 9.70
CA LEU A 81 4.54 6.43 8.42
C LEU A 81 5.71 7.39 8.17
N ASP A 82 5.56 8.66 8.54
CA ASP A 82 6.63 9.66 8.43
C ASP A 82 7.80 9.32 9.37
N ASP A 83 7.51 8.89 10.60
CA ASP A 83 8.52 8.50 11.60
C ASP A 83 9.20 7.15 11.29
N HIS A 84 8.60 6.31 10.45
CA HIS A 84 9.09 4.97 10.10
C HIS A 84 9.38 4.87 8.59
N PRO A 85 10.51 5.43 8.11
CA PRO A 85 10.87 5.41 6.69
C PRO A 85 11.27 4.02 6.19
N SER A 86 11.63 3.11 7.10
CA SER A 86 11.96 1.71 6.82
C SER A 86 10.78 0.98 6.19
N GLU A 87 10.95 0.47 4.98
CA GLU A 87 9.93 -0.34 4.33
C GLU A 87 9.62 -1.60 5.13
N ARG A 88 10.63 -2.21 5.77
CA ARG A 88 10.47 -3.40 6.62
C ARG A 88 9.46 -3.16 7.75
N ASP A 89 9.52 -2.02 8.42
CA ASP A 89 8.61 -1.71 9.54
C ASP A 89 7.17 -1.55 9.05
N ARG A 90 7.01 -0.87 7.90
CA ARG A 90 5.70 -0.71 7.24
C ARG A 90 5.12 -2.05 6.82
N LEU A 91 5.92 -2.93 6.22
CA LEU A 91 5.51 -4.28 5.82
C LEU A 91 5.17 -5.14 7.03
N SER A 92 5.88 -5.01 8.14
CA SER A 92 5.56 -5.70 9.40
C SER A 92 4.17 -5.32 9.92
N LEU A 93 3.85 -4.03 9.92
CA LEU A 93 2.53 -3.56 10.35
C LEU A 93 1.41 -4.04 9.40
N ILE A 94 1.67 -4.03 8.08
CA ILE A 94 0.73 -4.55 7.08
C ILE A 94 0.51 -6.06 7.24
N ARG A 95 1.58 -6.82 7.49
CA ARG A 95 1.52 -8.26 7.77
C ARG A 95 0.56 -8.55 8.93
N GLY A 96 0.67 -7.81 10.03
CA GLY A 96 -0.23 -7.95 11.17
C GLY A 96 -1.71 -7.72 10.81
N ALA A 97 -2.01 -6.79 9.89
CA ALA A 97 -3.37 -6.58 9.39
C ALA A 97 -3.88 -7.76 8.54
N LEU A 98 -3.05 -8.29 7.64
CA LEU A 98 -3.39 -9.47 6.83
C LEU A 98 -3.58 -10.73 7.69
N GLU A 99 -2.72 -10.95 8.69
CA GLU A 99 -2.84 -12.07 9.62
C GLU A 99 -4.12 -11.97 10.47
N ALA A 100 -4.45 -10.77 10.95
CA ALA A 100 -5.69 -10.54 11.69
C ALA A 100 -6.94 -10.87 10.83
N TYR A 101 -6.91 -10.55 9.54
CA TYR A 101 -7.97 -10.94 8.61
C TYR A 101 -8.09 -12.46 8.49
N VAL A 102 -6.98 -13.20 8.38
CA VAL A 102 -7.00 -14.67 8.37
C VAL A 102 -7.67 -15.23 9.61
N GLN A 103 -7.31 -14.72 10.79
CA GLN A 103 -7.92 -15.18 12.04
C GLN A 103 -9.42 -14.87 12.08
N ALA A 104 -9.84 -13.68 11.61
CA ALA A 104 -11.25 -13.32 11.54
C ALA A 104 -12.04 -14.24 10.58
N VAL A 105 -11.49 -14.56 9.40
CA VAL A 105 -12.11 -15.49 8.44
C VAL A 105 -12.24 -16.89 9.03
N ARG A 106 -11.21 -17.39 9.72
CA ARG A 106 -11.24 -18.69 10.39
C ARG A 106 -12.26 -18.74 11.53
N ALA A 107 -12.32 -17.71 12.36
CA ALA A 107 -13.24 -17.63 13.50
C ALA A 107 -14.71 -17.71 13.06
N ARG A 108 -15.07 -17.13 11.90
CA ARG A 108 -16.42 -17.21 11.32
C ARG A 108 -16.66 -18.46 10.45
N GLN A 109 -15.76 -19.43 10.47
CA GLN A 109 -15.79 -20.63 9.60
C GLN A 109 -15.90 -20.30 8.10
N GLY A 110 -15.34 -19.16 7.69
CA GLY A 110 -15.32 -18.75 6.29
C GLY A 110 -14.43 -19.69 5.48
N LYS A 111 -14.93 -20.14 4.34
CA LYS A 111 -14.22 -21.07 3.43
C LYS A 111 -13.41 -20.36 2.35
N GLU A 112 -13.64 -19.05 2.17
CA GLU A 112 -13.04 -18.27 1.10
C GLU A 112 -12.46 -16.94 1.63
N PHE A 113 -11.35 -16.53 1.04
CA PHE A 113 -10.72 -15.23 1.25
C PHE A 113 -11.15 -14.26 0.15
N ALA A 114 -11.06 -12.96 0.43
CA ALA A 114 -11.26 -11.93 -0.57
C ALA A 114 -10.31 -12.15 -1.77
N PRO A 115 -10.76 -11.97 -3.03
CA PRO A 115 -9.91 -12.16 -4.22
C PRO A 115 -8.61 -11.33 -4.20
N ILE A 116 -8.62 -10.17 -3.54
CA ILE A 116 -7.45 -9.29 -3.39
C ILE A 116 -6.40 -9.84 -2.40
N TYR A 117 -6.80 -10.70 -1.46
CA TYR A 117 -5.93 -11.15 -0.36
C TYR A 117 -4.71 -11.95 -0.84
N PRO A 118 -4.84 -12.95 -1.74
CA PRO A 118 -3.67 -13.64 -2.29
C PRO A 118 -2.67 -12.71 -3.00
N ILE A 119 -3.17 -11.69 -3.71
CA ILE A 119 -2.34 -10.69 -4.40
C ILE A 119 -1.56 -9.85 -3.38
N MET A 120 -2.22 -9.42 -2.30
CA MET A 120 -1.56 -8.71 -1.21
C MET A 120 -0.50 -9.58 -0.51
N LEU A 121 -0.74 -10.87 -0.33
CA LEU A 121 0.27 -11.79 0.22
C LEU A 121 1.49 -11.91 -0.68
N GLN A 122 1.31 -12.09 -1.99
CA GLN A 122 2.42 -12.17 -2.94
C GLN A 122 3.28 -10.90 -2.92
N LEU A 123 2.62 -9.74 -2.88
CA LEU A 123 3.29 -8.45 -2.82
C LEU A 123 4.03 -8.24 -1.48
N LEU A 124 3.43 -8.67 -0.36
CA LEU A 124 4.07 -8.65 0.95
C LEU A 124 5.32 -9.53 0.98
N GLN A 125 5.25 -10.74 0.40
CA GLN A 125 6.40 -11.65 0.30
C GLN A 125 7.52 -11.03 -0.53
N ARG A 126 7.21 -10.48 -1.71
CA ARG A 126 8.17 -9.78 -2.58
C ARG A 126 8.87 -8.61 -1.88
N GLY A 127 8.13 -7.81 -1.11
CA GLY A 127 8.71 -6.70 -0.35
C GLY A 127 9.53 -7.14 0.87
N SER A 128 9.25 -8.33 1.42
CA SER A 128 9.96 -8.85 2.61
C SER A 128 11.24 -9.62 2.26
N SER A 129 11.46 -9.96 0.99
CA SER A 129 12.64 -10.69 0.50
C SER A 129 13.81 -9.78 0.07
N VAL A 130 13.61 -8.47 0.12
CA VAL A 130 14.61 -7.42 -0.19
C VAL A 130 15.14 -6.85 1.11
#